data_AF-A0A6B8VMZ2-F1
#
_entry.id   AF-A0A6B8VMZ2-F1
#
_cell.length_a   1.000
_cell.length_b   1.000
_cell.length_c   1.000
_cell.angle_alpha   90.00
_cell.angle_beta   90.00
_cell.angle_gamma   90.00
#
_symmetry.space_group_name_H-M   'P 1'
#
loop_
_entity.id
_entity.type
_entity.pdbx_description
1 polymer ?
#
loop_
_entity_poly.entity_id
_entity_poly.type
_entity_poly.pdbx_seq_one_letter_code
_entity_poly.pdbx_strand_id
1 'polypeptide(L)'
;MQCDDRNENMATTPELQKRNEAVVVGDRVEVIVKSRARVKAYGEVFTPLRMVNRMLDLVKPELETGPGFVDKTFFEPSAGDGNFLTAILKRKFAAIEKRYTPAVRPKESLFALASIYGIELLEDNHQAAQAAMLGEFVKFHKRNGIKCSPRTNLFRSANHLVSTNILQGNSLTGIDPKGNPIKFSWWHRVSNEPAIVQREVFTLASLRHENAGTLDFDVHPTYAPSRIDHVHKEVRADV
;
A
#
# COMPACT_ATOMS: atom_id res chain seq x y z
N MET A 1 -21.03 10.09 -41.25
CA MET A 1 -19.75 9.40 -41.50
C MET A 1 -19.38 8.72 -40.19
N GLN A 2 -19.27 7.39 -40.22
CA GLN A 2 -19.35 6.47 -39.09
C GLN A 2 -18.43 6.82 -37.91
N CYS A 3 -18.98 6.68 -36.69
CA CYS A 3 -18.23 6.40 -35.49
C CYS A 3 -17.75 4.94 -35.56
N ASP A 4 -16.44 4.72 -35.52
CA ASP A 4 -15.86 3.40 -35.32
C ASP A 4 -16.05 2.99 -33.85
N ASP A 5 -17.11 2.22 -33.60
CA ASP A 5 -17.23 1.38 -32.41
C ASP A 5 -16.17 0.28 -32.49
N ARG A 6 -14.98 0.56 -31.93
CA ARG A 6 -14.04 -0.50 -31.56
C ARG A 6 -14.65 -1.26 -30.38
N ASN A 7 -15.44 -2.26 -30.73
CA ASN A 7 -15.91 -3.31 -29.87
C ASN A 7 -14.69 -4.13 -29.40
N GLU A 8 -14.06 -3.71 -28.31
CA GLU A 8 -13.13 -4.58 -27.57
C GLU A 8 -13.96 -5.76 -27.05
N ASN A 9 -13.86 -6.89 -27.75
CA ASN A 9 -14.45 -8.17 -27.36
C ASN A 9 -13.94 -8.55 -25.96
N MET A 10 -14.66 -8.13 -24.93
CA MET A 10 -14.38 -8.49 -23.55
C MET A 10 -14.87 -9.93 -23.34
N ALA A 11 -13.93 -10.86 -23.16
CA ALA A 11 -14.22 -12.27 -23.02
C ALA A 11 -15.13 -12.54 -21.80
N THR A 12 -16.04 -13.51 -21.94
CA THR A 12 -16.99 -13.86 -20.88
C THR A 12 -16.31 -14.61 -19.73
N THR A 13 -16.85 -14.55 -18.51
CA THR A 13 -16.31 -15.26 -17.32
C THR A 13 -15.98 -16.74 -17.58
N PRO A 14 -16.84 -17.53 -18.27
CA PRO A 14 -16.52 -18.92 -18.59
C PRO A 14 -15.33 -19.09 -19.56
N GLU A 15 -15.11 -18.13 -20.47
CA GLU A 15 -13.98 -18.15 -21.41
C GLU A 15 -12.66 -17.79 -20.71
N LEU A 16 -12.68 -16.82 -19.80
CA LEU A 16 -11.52 -16.45 -18.98
C LEU A 16 -11.11 -17.60 -18.04
N GLN A 17 -12.08 -18.34 -17.48
CA GLN A 17 -11.81 -19.54 -16.69
C GLN A 17 -11.19 -20.66 -17.53
N LYS A 18 -11.70 -20.93 -18.72
CA LYS A 18 -11.13 -21.94 -19.64
C LYS A 18 -9.68 -21.62 -20.04
N ARG A 19 -9.28 -20.35 -19.96
CA ARG A 19 -7.92 -19.88 -20.28
C ARG A 19 -7.00 -19.77 -19.06
N ASN A 20 -7.44 -20.17 -17.86
CA ASN A 20 -6.75 -19.96 -16.57
C ASN A 20 -6.46 -18.47 -16.27
N GLU A 21 -7.23 -17.56 -16.84
CA GLU A 21 -7.06 -16.11 -16.70
C GLU A 21 -7.94 -15.55 -15.56
N ALA A 22 -8.91 -16.34 -15.09
CA ALA A 22 -9.73 -16.02 -13.93
C ALA A 22 -10.11 -17.26 -13.10
N VAL A 23 -10.33 -17.07 -11.80
CA VAL A 23 -10.87 -18.05 -10.87
C VAL A 23 -12.20 -17.54 -10.34
N VAL A 24 -13.21 -18.41 -10.26
CA VAL A 24 -14.48 -18.07 -9.63
C VAL A 24 -14.51 -18.60 -8.21
N VAL A 25 -14.77 -17.73 -7.24
CA VAL A 25 -14.90 -18.05 -5.82
C VAL A 25 -16.26 -17.54 -5.33
N GLY A 26 -17.22 -18.46 -5.21
CA GLY A 26 -18.63 -18.09 -5.00
C GLY A 26 -19.13 -17.22 -6.15
N ASP A 27 -19.70 -16.05 -5.82
CA ASP A 27 -20.24 -15.10 -6.81
C ASP A 27 -19.17 -14.13 -7.37
N ARG A 28 -17.90 -14.29 -6.98
CA ARG A 28 -16.82 -13.37 -7.38
C ARG A 28 -15.90 -14.01 -8.41
N VAL A 29 -15.55 -13.22 -9.42
CA VAL A 29 -14.53 -13.55 -10.41
C VAL A 29 -13.24 -12.85 -10.02
N GLU A 30 -12.19 -13.61 -9.74
CA GLU A 30 -10.84 -13.11 -9.49
C GLU A 30 -10.02 -13.27 -10.77
N VAL A 31 -9.56 -12.16 -11.34
CA VAL A 31 -8.64 -12.18 -12.48
C VAL A 31 -7.27 -12.61 -11.98
N ILE A 32 -6.71 -13.66 -12.58
CA ILE A 32 -5.35 -14.19 -12.27
C ILE A 32 -4.33 -13.63 -13.26
N VAL A 33 -4.76 -13.34 -14.49
CA VAL A 33 -3.90 -12.81 -15.54
C VAL A 33 -4.69 -11.75 -16.32
N LYS A 34 -4.17 -10.52 -16.41
CA LYS A 34 -4.76 -9.48 -17.27
C LYS A 34 -4.59 -9.82 -18.74
N SER A 35 -3.39 -10.26 -19.14
CA SER A 35 -3.14 -10.78 -20.48
C SER A 35 -1.90 -11.66 -20.54
N ARG A 36 -1.87 -12.60 -21.49
CA ARG A 36 -0.67 -13.44 -21.76
C ARG A 36 0.54 -12.64 -22.20
N ALA A 37 0.33 -11.50 -22.87
CA ALA A 37 1.40 -10.60 -23.28
C ALA A 37 2.13 -10.04 -22.04
N ARG A 38 1.39 -9.64 -21.00
CA ARG A 38 1.95 -9.15 -19.73
C ARG A 38 2.64 -10.25 -18.93
N VAL A 39 2.11 -11.47 -18.93
CA VAL A 39 2.81 -12.64 -18.36
C VAL A 39 4.16 -12.84 -19.05
N LYS A 40 4.18 -12.83 -20.39
CA LYS A 40 5.41 -13.06 -21.15
C LYS A 40 6.43 -11.93 -20.99
N ALA A 41 5.98 -10.68 -20.98
CA ALA A 41 6.86 -9.51 -20.91
C ALA A 41 7.35 -9.20 -19.49
N TYR A 42 6.51 -9.40 -18.49
CA TYR A 42 6.74 -8.91 -17.12
C TYR A 42 6.56 -9.97 -16.04
N GLY A 43 6.11 -11.18 -16.38
CA GLY A 43 5.77 -12.21 -15.39
C GLY A 43 4.53 -11.88 -14.56
N GLU A 44 3.68 -10.96 -15.02
CA GLU A 44 2.52 -10.51 -14.24
C GLU A 44 1.51 -11.64 -14.00
N VAL A 45 1.30 -11.97 -12.74
CA VAL A 45 0.25 -12.86 -12.25
C VAL A 45 -0.33 -12.31 -10.96
N PHE A 46 -1.64 -12.42 -10.79
CA PHE A 46 -2.31 -11.98 -9.57
C PHE A 46 -2.50 -13.14 -8.61
N THR A 47 -2.04 -12.96 -7.38
CA THR A 47 -2.25 -13.92 -6.30
C THR A 47 -3.73 -13.94 -5.92
N PRO A 48 -4.41 -15.11 -6.01
CA PRO A 48 -5.81 -15.24 -5.60
C PRO A 48 -6.00 -14.86 -4.13
N LEU A 49 -7.15 -14.28 -3.77
CA LEU A 49 -7.41 -13.77 -2.43
C LEU A 49 -7.30 -14.86 -1.36
N ARG A 50 -7.70 -16.10 -1.68
CA ARG A 50 -7.55 -17.26 -0.79
C ARG A 50 -6.08 -17.53 -0.42
N MET A 51 -5.17 -17.33 -1.36
CA MET A 51 -3.74 -17.57 -1.16
C MET A 51 -3.12 -16.41 -0.39
N VAL A 52 -3.48 -15.18 -0.73
CA VAL A 52 -3.12 -13.98 0.05
C VAL A 52 -3.51 -14.19 1.52
N ASN A 53 -4.75 -14.61 1.78
CA ASN A 53 -5.21 -14.84 3.14
C ASN A 53 -4.42 -15.93 3.87
N ARG A 54 -4.17 -17.07 3.22
CA ARG A 54 -3.39 -18.16 3.82
C ARG A 54 -1.96 -17.71 4.16
N MET A 55 -1.35 -16.87 3.34
CA MET A 55 -0.02 -16.31 3.60
C MET A 55 -0.05 -15.33 4.78
N LEU A 56 -1.05 -14.44 4.82
CA LEU A 56 -1.21 -13.48 5.92
C LEU A 56 -1.57 -14.15 7.26
N ASP A 57 -2.17 -15.34 7.24
CA ASP A 57 -2.43 -16.12 8.46
C ASP A 57 -1.14 -16.57 9.16
N LEU A 58 -0.02 -16.72 8.41
CA LEU A 58 1.29 -17.08 8.98
C LEU A 58 1.90 -15.98 9.83
N VAL A 59 1.51 -14.73 9.60
CA VAL A 59 2.02 -13.52 10.28
C VAL A 59 0.91 -12.80 11.05
N LYS A 60 -0.13 -13.54 11.45
CA LYS A 60 -1.27 -13.03 12.19
C LYS A 60 -0.89 -12.33 13.51
N PRO A 61 0.10 -12.82 14.30
CA PRO A 61 0.56 -12.10 15.48
C PRO A 61 1.04 -10.68 15.15
N GLU A 62 1.85 -10.51 14.13
CA GLU A 62 2.39 -9.21 13.72
C GLU A 62 1.32 -8.31 13.11
N LEU A 63 0.33 -8.92 12.42
CA LEU A 63 -0.66 -8.21 11.65
C LEU A 63 -1.91 -7.79 12.44
N GLU A 64 -2.33 -8.57 13.43
CA GLU A 64 -3.66 -8.43 14.04
C GLU A 64 -3.65 -8.48 15.58
N THR A 65 -2.79 -9.29 16.20
CA THR A 65 -2.99 -9.68 17.61
C THR A 65 -1.89 -9.30 18.59
N GLY A 66 -0.66 -9.16 18.13
CA GLY A 66 0.52 -8.89 18.94
C GLY A 66 0.61 -7.44 19.43
N PRO A 67 1.54 -7.17 20.36
CA PRO A 67 1.82 -5.81 20.82
C PRO A 67 2.35 -4.95 19.66
N GLY A 68 1.82 -3.73 19.55
CA GLY A 68 2.23 -2.78 18.52
C GLY A 68 1.89 -3.21 17.08
N PHE A 69 0.92 -4.12 16.87
CA PHE A 69 0.57 -4.64 15.53
C PHE A 69 0.26 -3.55 14.49
N VAL A 70 -0.26 -2.39 14.93
CA VAL A 70 -0.55 -1.26 14.04
C VAL A 70 0.72 -0.78 13.36
N ASP A 71 1.81 -0.67 14.11
CA ASP A 71 3.09 -0.09 13.67
C ASP A 71 4.02 -1.14 13.02
N LYS A 72 3.68 -2.44 13.07
CA LYS A 72 4.45 -3.50 12.39
C LYS A 72 4.41 -3.29 10.88
N THR A 73 5.59 -3.22 10.27
CA THR A 73 5.75 -2.88 8.86
C THR A 73 5.67 -4.10 7.95
N PHE A 74 5.05 -3.91 6.79
CA PHE A 74 4.95 -4.91 5.73
C PHE A 74 5.42 -4.29 4.42
N PHE A 75 6.19 -5.04 3.64
CA PHE A 75 6.75 -4.58 2.38
C PHE A 75 6.50 -5.59 1.27
N GLU A 76 5.86 -5.15 0.19
CA GLU A 76 5.60 -5.97 -1.00
C GLU A 76 6.40 -5.44 -2.21
N PRO A 77 7.46 -6.14 -2.67
CA PRO A 77 8.36 -5.64 -3.71
C PRO A 77 7.80 -5.77 -5.15
N SER A 78 6.62 -6.37 -5.33
CA SER A 78 5.92 -6.49 -6.62
C SER A 78 4.40 -6.45 -6.40
N ALA A 79 3.90 -5.28 -6.03
CA ALA A 79 2.56 -5.13 -5.46
C ALA A 79 1.41 -5.44 -6.42
N GLY A 80 1.63 -5.42 -7.74
CA GLY A 80 0.58 -5.49 -8.74
C GLY A 80 -0.47 -4.42 -8.48
N ASP A 81 -1.75 -4.80 -8.56
CA ASP A 81 -2.90 -3.93 -8.26
C ASP A 81 -3.17 -3.80 -6.74
N GLY A 82 -2.26 -4.30 -5.88
CA GLY A 82 -2.33 -4.12 -4.43
C GLY A 82 -3.15 -5.17 -3.67
N ASN A 83 -3.27 -6.41 -4.17
CA ASN A 83 -4.01 -7.49 -3.48
C ASN A 83 -3.49 -7.74 -2.06
N PHE A 84 -2.17 -7.89 -1.88
CA PHE A 84 -1.57 -8.03 -0.55
C PHE A 84 -1.72 -6.77 0.28
N LEU A 85 -1.42 -5.60 -0.28
CA LEU A 85 -1.49 -4.31 0.40
C LEU A 85 -2.88 -4.07 1.01
N THR A 86 -3.94 -4.27 0.22
CA THR A 86 -5.31 -4.08 0.67
C THR A 86 -5.77 -5.16 1.66
N ALA A 87 -5.32 -6.41 1.51
CA ALA A 87 -5.63 -7.48 2.45
C ALA A 87 -4.98 -7.24 3.83
N ILE A 88 -3.72 -6.78 3.85
CA ILE A 88 -3.01 -6.35 5.06
C ILE A 88 -3.76 -5.20 5.73
N LEU A 89 -4.10 -4.16 4.98
CA LEU A 89 -4.81 -2.99 5.49
C LEU A 89 -6.18 -3.35 6.09
N LYS A 90 -6.96 -4.19 5.40
CA LYS A 90 -8.27 -4.67 5.88
C LYS A 90 -8.15 -5.44 7.20
N ARG A 91 -7.13 -6.28 7.34
CA ARG A 91 -6.88 -7.04 8.57
C ARG A 91 -6.47 -6.13 9.72
N LYS A 92 -5.57 -5.17 9.49
CA LYS A 92 -5.23 -4.12 10.46
C LYS A 92 -6.46 -3.33 10.89
N PHE A 93 -7.30 -2.89 9.96
CA PHE A 93 -8.54 -2.17 10.27
C PHE A 93 -9.52 -2.98 11.11
N ALA A 94 -9.72 -4.27 10.79
CA ALA A 94 -10.58 -5.14 11.57
C ALA A 94 -10.05 -5.34 13.00
N ALA A 95 -8.74 -5.47 13.17
CA ALA A 95 -8.11 -5.51 14.48
C ALA A 95 -8.22 -4.17 15.22
N ILE A 96 -8.06 -3.04 14.52
CA ILE A 96 -8.21 -1.70 15.08
C ILE A 96 -9.63 -1.47 15.62
N GLU A 97 -10.66 -1.85 14.86
CA GLU A 97 -12.06 -1.73 15.30
C GLU A 97 -12.35 -2.51 16.57
N LYS A 98 -11.76 -3.71 16.71
CA LYS A 98 -11.95 -4.56 17.89
C LYS A 98 -11.23 -4.05 19.14
N ARG A 99 -10.11 -3.34 18.97
CA ARG A 99 -9.16 -3.04 20.07
C ARG A 99 -9.13 -1.58 20.49
N TYR A 100 -9.47 -0.66 19.60
CA TYR A 100 -9.42 0.78 19.88
C TYR A 100 -10.79 1.42 19.89
N THR A 101 -10.96 2.40 20.78
CA THR A 101 -12.18 3.19 20.88
C THR A 101 -12.39 4.04 19.62
N PRO A 102 -13.65 4.37 19.26
CA PRO A 102 -13.94 5.18 18.07
C PRO A 102 -13.15 6.49 17.96
N ALA A 103 -12.84 7.14 19.10
CA ALA A 103 -12.04 8.37 19.13
C ALA A 103 -10.58 8.17 18.67
N VAL A 104 -10.02 6.96 18.85
CA VAL A 104 -8.62 6.65 18.56
C VAL A 104 -8.46 6.04 17.16
N ARG A 105 -9.49 5.37 16.63
CA ARG A 105 -9.45 4.68 15.32
C ARG A 105 -8.97 5.54 14.14
N PRO A 106 -9.35 6.83 13.97
CA PRO A 106 -8.84 7.66 12.88
C PRO A 106 -7.31 7.75 12.85
N LYS A 107 -6.73 7.96 14.02
CA LYS A 107 -5.28 8.06 14.18
C LYS A 107 -4.60 6.73 13.88
N GLU A 108 -5.07 5.65 14.50
CA GLU A 108 -4.49 4.31 14.30
C GLU A 108 -4.65 3.81 12.85
N SER A 109 -5.72 4.22 12.16
CA SER A 109 -5.90 3.90 10.74
C SER A 109 -4.86 4.56 9.83
N LEU A 110 -4.37 5.76 10.19
CA LEU A 110 -3.28 6.41 9.47
C LEU A 110 -1.95 5.71 9.74
N PHE A 111 -1.68 5.31 11.00
CA PHE A 111 -0.50 4.52 11.32
C PHE A 111 -0.49 3.15 10.63
N ALA A 112 -1.65 2.50 10.50
CA ALA A 112 -1.78 1.28 9.71
C ALA A 112 -1.44 1.48 8.22
N LEU A 113 -1.77 2.64 7.62
CA LEU A 113 -1.31 2.98 6.27
C LEU A 113 0.19 3.25 6.24
N ALA A 114 0.70 4.02 7.21
CA ALA A 114 2.11 4.38 7.31
C ALA A 114 3.03 3.16 7.45
N SER A 115 2.50 2.03 7.96
CA SER A 115 3.24 0.78 8.13
C SER A 115 3.22 -0.14 6.90
N ILE A 116 2.62 0.24 5.77
CA ILE A 116 2.50 -0.63 4.59
C ILE A 116 3.26 0.01 3.43
N TYR A 117 4.18 -0.75 2.85
CA TYR A 117 5.08 -0.34 1.78
C TYR A 117 4.93 -1.26 0.57
N GLY A 118 5.13 -0.72 -0.62
CA GLY A 118 5.12 -1.52 -1.83
C GLY A 118 5.90 -0.88 -2.98
N ILE A 119 6.41 -1.73 -3.87
CA ILE A 119 6.94 -1.33 -5.18
C ILE A 119 6.15 -2.03 -6.25
N GLU A 120 5.83 -1.32 -7.32
CA GLU A 120 5.26 -1.91 -8.52
C GLU A 120 5.97 -1.38 -9.77
N LEU A 121 6.23 -2.28 -10.73
CA LEU A 121 6.96 -1.93 -11.94
C LEU A 121 6.09 -1.16 -12.93
N LEU A 122 4.84 -1.61 -13.13
CA LEU A 122 3.96 -1.10 -14.18
C LEU A 122 3.12 0.08 -13.66
N GLU A 123 3.11 1.20 -14.39
CA GLU A 123 2.40 2.43 -14.00
C GLU A 123 0.91 2.19 -13.70
N ASP A 124 0.23 1.41 -14.54
CA ASP A 124 -1.20 1.15 -14.39
C ASP A 124 -1.50 0.36 -13.11
N ASN A 125 -0.69 -0.66 -12.82
CA ASN A 125 -0.77 -1.42 -11.58
C ASN A 125 -0.44 -0.55 -10.35
N HIS A 126 0.60 0.28 -10.45
CA HIS A 126 1.00 1.19 -9.38
C HIS A 126 -0.12 2.16 -9.00
N GLN A 127 -0.73 2.80 -10.00
CA GLN A 127 -1.89 3.67 -9.80
C GLN A 127 -3.09 2.90 -9.22
N ALA A 128 -3.36 1.69 -9.73
CA ALA A 128 -4.43 0.83 -9.23
C ALA A 128 -4.22 0.45 -7.75
N ALA A 129 -2.99 0.11 -7.36
CA ALA A 129 -2.64 -0.20 -5.97
C ALA A 129 -2.84 1.00 -5.04
N GLN A 130 -2.39 2.19 -5.44
CA GLN A 130 -2.61 3.42 -4.65
C GLN A 130 -4.11 3.72 -4.49
N ALA A 131 -4.86 3.66 -5.59
CA ALA A 131 -6.31 3.88 -5.59
C ALA A 131 -7.04 2.84 -4.72
N ALA A 132 -6.64 1.57 -4.79
CA ALA A 132 -7.24 0.50 -4.00
C ALA A 132 -6.99 0.71 -2.50
N MET A 133 -5.76 1.04 -2.10
CA MET A 133 -5.40 1.34 -0.72
C MET A 133 -6.19 2.54 -0.16
N LEU A 134 -6.21 3.65 -0.90
CA LEU A 134 -6.97 4.84 -0.50
C LEU A 134 -8.47 4.57 -0.47
N GLY A 135 -8.98 3.78 -1.41
CA GLY A 135 -10.37 3.34 -1.47
C GLY A 135 -10.77 2.54 -0.24
N GLU A 136 -9.95 1.60 0.22
CA GLU A 136 -10.21 0.84 1.45
C GLU A 136 -10.17 1.73 2.69
N PHE A 137 -9.25 2.70 2.76
CA PHE A 137 -9.22 3.70 3.84
C PHE A 137 -10.49 4.56 3.87
N VAL A 138 -10.96 5.07 2.73
CA VAL A 138 -12.20 5.85 2.65
C VAL A 138 -13.42 5.00 3.03
N LYS A 139 -13.51 3.76 2.55
CA LYS A 139 -14.59 2.82 2.92
C LYS A 139 -14.61 2.57 4.43
N PHE A 140 -13.45 2.37 5.05
CA PHE A 140 -13.29 2.18 6.49
C PHE A 140 -13.84 3.35 7.30
N HIS A 141 -13.56 4.60 6.91
CA HIS A 141 -14.07 5.76 7.62
C HIS A 141 -15.55 6.02 7.36
N LYS A 142 -16.00 5.81 6.12
CA LYS A 142 -17.42 5.93 5.75
C LYS A 142 -18.30 5.01 6.58
N ARG A 143 -17.93 3.73 6.75
CA ARG A 143 -18.69 2.77 7.56
C ARG A 143 -18.70 3.11 9.06
N ASN A 144 -17.70 3.86 9.54
CA ASN A 144 -17.60 4.32 10.92
C ASN A 144 -18.20 5.72 11.13
N GLY A 145 -18.88 6.30 10.12
CA GLY A 145 -19.51 7.63 10.23
C GLY A 145 -18.53 8.81 10.26
N ILE A 146 -17.28 8.61 9.82
CA ILE A 146 -16.22 9.63 9.89
C ILE A 146 -16.04 10.27 8.51
N LYS A 147 -16.05 11.61 8.47
CA LYS A 147 -15.86 12.37 7.23
C LYS A 147 -14.43 12.18 6.71
N CYS A 148 -14.31 11.44 5.62
CA CYS A 148 -13.05 11.23 4.90
C CYS A 148 -13.24 11.65 3.45
N SER A 149 -12.76 12.85 3.11
CA SER A 149 -12.92 13.45 1.78
C SER A 149 -11.70 14.30 1.45
N PRO A 150 -11.45 14.67 0.19
CA PRO A 150 -10.29 15.50 -0.20
C PRO A 150 -10.07 16.79 0.61
N ARG A 151 -11.12 17.32 1.25
CA ARG A 151 -11.06 18.52 2.11
C ARG A 151 -10.66 18.24 3.57
N THR A 152 -10.56 16.98 3.99
CA THR A 152 -10.20 16.64 5.37
C THR A 152 -8.73 16.27 5.47
N ASN A 153 -8.10 16.71 6.57
CA ASN A 153 -6.73 16.34 6.93
C ASN A 153 -6.52 14.82 6.94
N LEU A 154 -7.52 14.07 7.42
CA LEU A 154 -7.53 12.61 7.43
C LEU A 154 -7.30 12.01 6.03
N PHE A 155 -8.04 12.48 5.02
CA PHE A 155 -7.87 12.00 3.64
C PHE A 155 -6.54 12.47 3.05
N ARG A 156 -6.19 13.75 3.24
CA ARG A 156 -4.96 14.31 2.66
C ARG A 156 -3.72 13.59 3.20
N SER A 157 -3.68 13.30 4.50
CA SER A 157 -2.62 12.50 5.09
C SER A 157 -2.63 11.05 4.60
N ALA A 158 -3.79 10.41 4.47
CA ALA A 158 -3.86 9.06 3.91
C ALA A 158 -3.34 9.00 2.46
N ASN A 159 -3.74 9.95 1.62
CA ASN A 159 -3.25 10.08 0.25
C ASN A 159 -1.73 10.29 0.23
N HIS A 160 -1.22 11.15 1.11
CA HIS A 160 0.22 11.40 1.24
C HIS A 160 0.99 10.13 1.59
N LEU A 161 0.59 9.44 2.66
CA LEU A 161 1.21 8.19 3.12
C LEU A 161 1.21 7.13 2.02
N VAL A 162 0.08 6.93 1.34
CA VAL A 162 -0.01 5.98 0.22
C VAL A 162 0.95 6.38 -0.90
N SER A 163 0.99 7.66 -1.26
CA SER A 163 1.85 8.14 -2.35
C SER A 163 3.35 8.02 -2.05
N THR A 164 3.75 8.11 -0.78
CA THR A 164 5.16 8.02 -0.35
C THR A 164 5.60 6.60 -0.04
N ASN A 165 4.65 5.68 0.19
CA ASN A 165 4.95 4.31 0.61
C ASN A 165 4.74 3.28 -0.50
N ILE A 166 3.84 3.56 -1.45
CA ILE A 166 3.56 2.70 -2.61
C ILE A 166 4.18 3.37 -3.83
N LEU A 167 5.35 2.88 -4.22
CA LEU A 167 6.22 3.53 -5.20
C LEU A 167 6.25 2.74 -6.50
N GLN A 168 6.50 3.46 -7.59
CA GLN A 168 6.74 2.83 -8.88
C GLN A 168 8.25 2.62 -9.08
N GLY A 169 8.63 1.44 -9.58
CA GLY A 169 9.99 1.20 -10.02
C GLY A 169 10.33 -0.27 -10.11
N ASN A 170 11.58 -0.54 -10.49
CA ASN A 170 12.10 -1.88 -10.56
C ASN A 170 12.71 -2.23 -9.20
N SER A 171 12.01 -3.06 -8.42
CA SER A 171 12.47 -3.47 -7.10
C SER A 171 13.82 -4.18 -7.18
N LEU A 172 14.12 -4.99 -8.21
CA LEU A 172 15.41 -5.68 -8.38
C LEU A 172 16.59 -4.72 -8.55
N THR A 173 16.43 -3.64 -9.30
CA THR A 173 17.50 -2.65 -9.51
C THR A 173 17.49 -1.52 -8.46
N GLY A 174 16.36 -1.28 -7.80
CA GLY A 174 16.17 -0.15 -6.90
C GLY A 174 16.03 1.19 -7.61
N ILE A 175 15.60 1.20 -8.87
CA ILE A 175 15.52 2.38 -9.74
C ILE A 175 14.08 2.64 -10.19
N ASP A 176 13.68 3.92 -10.16
CA ASP A 176 12.39 4.40 -10.66
C ASP A 176 12.40 4.56 -12.20
N PRO A 177 11.26 4.80 -12.87
CA PRO A 177 11.24 4.96 -14.33
C PRO A 177 12.00 6.18 -14.86
N LYS A 178 12.38 7.12 -13.98
CA LYS A 178 13.18 8.30 -14.33
C LYS A 178 14.68 8.06 -14.15
N GLY A 179 15.09 6.86 -13.75
CA GLY A 179 16.49 6.50 -13.52
C GLY A 179 17.03 6.88 -12.14
N ASN A 180 16.18 7.32 -11.20
CA ASN A 180 16.60 7.69 -9.86
C ASN A 180 16.50 6.50 -8.89
N PRO A 181 17.31 6.47 -7.82
CA PRO A 181 17.13 5.52 -6.73
C PRO A 181 15.73 5.63 -6.10
N ILE A 182 15.06 4.49 -5.89
CA ILE A 182 13.79 4.40 -5.17
C ILE A 182 14.01 4.79 -3.71
N LYS A 183 13.28 5.80 -3.25
CA LYS A 183 13.36 6.33 -1.88
C LYS A 183 12.04 6.16 -1.15
N PHE A 184 12.08 5.48 -0.01
CA PHE A 184 10.93 5.34 0.89
C PHE A 184 10.90 6.42 1.94
N SER A 185 9.69 6.70 2.44
CA SER A 185 9.49 7.47 3.66
C SER A 185 9.24 6.52 4.81
N TRP A 186 10.20 6.36 5.71
CA TRP A 186 10.00 5.66 6.97
C TRP A 186 9.20 6.53 7.94
N TRP A 187 8.17 5.97 8.56
CA TRP A 187 7.30 6.67 9.50
C TRP A 187 7.33 5.95 10.85
N HIS A 188 7.69 6.66 11.91
CA HIS A 188 7.70 6.10 13.26
C HIS A 188 7.17 7.09 14.28
N ARG A 189 6.54 6.56 15.33
CA ARG A 189 6.02 7.39 16.42
C ARG A 189 7.17 8.05 17.18
N VAL A 190 6.95 9.29 17.59
CA VAL A 190 7.83 9.94 18.55
C VAL A 190 7.53 9.41 19.95
N SER A 191 8.58 9.06 20.70
CA SER A 191 8.44 8.53 22.05
C SER A 191 7.68 9.51 22.95
N ASN A 192 6.78 9.01 23.78
CA ASN A 192 5.91 9.79 24.67
C ASN A 192 4.94 10.78 23.99
N GLU A 193 4.88 10.81 22.64
CA GLU A 193 3.97 11.65 21.88
C GLU A 193 3.12 10.82 20.89
N PRO A 194 2.08 10.10 21.36
CA PRO A 194 1.41 9.03 20.59
C PRO A 194 0.67 9.47 19.31
N ALA A 195 0.61 10.76 19.02
CA ALA A 195 0.00 11.34 17.82
C ALA A 195 1.02 11.98 16.88
N ILE A 196 2.27 12.11 17.32
CA ILE A 196 3.36 12.68 16.55
C ILE A 196 4.13 11.57 15.86
N VAL A 197 4.47 11.82 14.60
CA VAL A 197 5.24 10.93 13.74
C VAL A 197 6.47 11.69 13.24
N GLN A 198 7.59 10.99 13.24
CA GLN A 198 8.81 11.39 12.57
C GLN A 198 8.87 10.70 11.21
N ARG A 199 9.31 11.44 10.19
CA ARG A 199 9.53 10.91 8.84
C ARG A 199 11.01 11.00 8.50
N GLU A 200 11.56 9.87 8.11
CA GLU A 200 12.94 9.75 7.64
C GLU A 200 12.93 9.12 6.24
N VAL A 201 13.90 9.46 5.40
CA VAL A 201 13.95 8.97 4.02
C VAL A 201 15.14 8.04 3.86
N PHE A 202 14.95 6.91 3.18
CA PHE A 202 16.01 5.96 2.90
C PHE A 202 15.83 5.36 1.50
N THR A 203 16.90 4.84 0.89
CA THR A 203 16.85 4.18 -0.42
C THR A 203 16.55 2.69 -0.30
N LEU A 204 15.90 2.09 -1.31
CA LEU A 204 15.76 0.62 -1.35
C LEU A 204 17.13 -0.09 -1.33
N ALA A 205 18.16 0.53 -1.90
CA ALA A 205 19.52 -0.01 -1.90
C ALA A 205 20.07 -0.21 -0.47
N SER A 206 19.81 0.72 0.45
CA SER A 206 20.30 0.61 1.83
C SER A 206 19.69 -0.56 2.61
N LEU A 207 18.54 -1.10 2.18
CA LEU A 207 17.97 -2.34 2.75
C LEU A 207 18.74 -3.62 2.37
N ARG A 208 19.59 -3.58 1.34
CA ARG A 208 20.21 -4.78 0.75
C ARG A 208 21.66 -4.99 1.14
N HIS A 209 22.34 -3.95 1.59
CA HIS A 209 23.77 -4.05 1.89
C HIS A 209 23.99 -4.76 3.23
N GLU A 210 24.68 -5.89 3.18
CA GLU A 210 25.01 -6.74 4.34
C GLU A 210 26.07 -6.12 5.28
N ASN A 211 26.70 -5.02 4.91
CA ASN A 211 27.62 -4.29 5.79
C ASN A 211 26.86 -3.31 6.70
N ALA A 212 26.33 -3.89 7.78
CA ALA A 212 26.05 -3.32 9.10
C ALA A 212 24.98 -2.20 9.21
N GLY A 213 23.72 -2.58 9.00
CA GLY A 213 22.61 -2.19 9.90
C GLY A 213 22.17 -0.73 9.93
N THR A 214 22.69 0.12 9.04
CA THR A 214 22.39 1.56 9.03
C THR A 214 21.69 1.89 7.72
N LEU A 215 20.40 2.20 7.79
CA LEU A 215 19.70 2.83 6.68
C LEU A 215 20.37 4.18 6.40
N ASP A 216 20.36 4.60 5.14
CA ASP A 216 21.03 5.82 4.69
C ASP A 216 20.26 7.09 5.07
N PHE A 217 19.61 7.13 6.23
CA PHE A 217 18.78 8.23 6.70
C PHE A 217 19.52 9.57 6.72
N ASP A 218 20.77 9.57 7.19
CA ASP A 218 21.57 10.78 7.43
C ASP A 218 21.93 11.57 6.16
N VAL A 219 21.78 10.96 4.96
CA VAL A 219 22.08 11.62 3.69
C VAL A 219 20.85 12.13 2.95
N HIS A 220 19.65 11.99 3.55
CA HIS A 220 18.39 12.48 2.98
C HIS A 220 17.74 13.55 3.86
N PRO A 221 16.80 14.34 3.31
CA PRO A 221 16.10 15.34 4.10
C PRO A 221 15.33 14.71 5.27
N THR A 222 15.55 15.26 6.45
CA THR A 222 14.72 15.01 7.63
C THR A 222 13.54 15.98 7.64
N TYR A 223 12.39 15.51 8.12
CA TYR A 223 11.19 16.32 8.25
C TYR A 223 10.93 16.62 9.71
N ALA A 224 10.38 17.79 10.01
CA ALA A 224 10.00 18.12 11.38
C ALA A 224 8.93 17.12 11.89
N PRO A 225 9.00 16.67 13.15
CA PRO A 225 7.95 15.89 13.76
C PRO A 225 6.59 16.58 13.57
N SER A 226 5.57 15.82 13.17
CA SER A 226 4.24 16.37 12.96
C SER A 226 3.16 15.40 13.39
N ARG A 227 1.93 15.88 13.56
CA ARG A 227 0.83 14.96 13.80
C ARG A 227 0.60 14.09 12.57
N ILE A 228 0.27 12.82 12.78
CA ILE A 228 0.01 11.88 11.66
C ILE A 228 -1.12 12.37 10.72
N ASP A 229 -2.13 13.07 11.25
CA ASP A 229 -3.20 13.70 10.48
C ASP A 229 -2.78 15.00 9.76
N HIS A 230 -1.50 15.38 9.83
CA HIS A 230 -0.95 16.59 9.22
C HIS A 230 0.27 16.34 8.32
N VAL A 231 0.71 15.10 8.14
CA VAL A 231 1.91 14.76 7.35
C VAL A 231 1.90 15.29 5.91
N HIS A 232 0.72 15.49 5.33
CA HIS A 232 0.54 16.08 3.99
C HIS A 232 0.94 17.56 3.89
N LYS A 233 1.26 18.23 5.01
CA LYS A 233 1.75 19.60 5.02
C LYS A 233 3.25 19.71 4.80
N GLU A 234 3.99 18.61 4.97
CA GLU A 234 5.44 18.46 4.73
C GLU A 234 6.29 19.68 5.15
N VAL A 235 6.75 19.69 6.40
CA VAL A 235 7.73 20.69 6.88
C VAL A 235 9.10 20.02 6.95
N ARG A 236 10.06 20.49 6.15
CA ARG A 236 11.45 20.04 6.28
C ARG A 236 11.99 20.51 7.63
N ALA A 237 12.74 19.66 8.32
CA ALA A 237 13.45 20.08 9.51
C ALA A 237 14.57 21.05 9.08
N ASP A 238 14.76 22.12 9.84
CA ASP A 238 15.97 22.92 9.73
C ASP A 238 17.11 22.05 10.27
N VAL A 239 18.02 21.63 9.38
CA VAL A 239 19.23 20.87 9.72
C VAL A 239 20.42 21.82 9.60
#